data_AF-A0A8J9VYH2-F1
#
_entry.id   AF-A0A8J9VYH2-F1
#
_cell.length_a   1.000
_cell.length_b   1.000
_cell.length_c   1.000
_cell.angle_alpha   90.00
_cell.angle_beta   90.00
_cell.angle_gamma   90.00
#
_symmetry.space_group_name_H-M   'P 1'
#
loop_
_entity.id
_entity.type
_entity.pdbx_description
1 polymer ?
#
loop_
_entity_poly.entity_id
_entity_poly.type
_entity_poly.pdbx_seq_one_letter_code
_entity_poly.pdbx_strand_id
1 'polypeptide(L)'
;MVTRDNRFQHTHRTKQSRKPPVSSKMGKNQILIAALSVLGVFCLTGMLYVQQFSVIGTDAEIQTNDIFLSRWRRQNGSLDFEQVTKSENFVISVINPRPWYRVGRQLSIKIVAMDTRGRPKSYGGDFIRTKVYSKSPVQASTTGRVTDYGNGTYVARFFLSFPGRLSVAVKLVHSSEAVQVLKRLQDGSLPRRAMVCGFQEETDPNPEWMQCSNTPNKSLNLRDVCDFSNPLINVSFYCQRPRSSRCVSFVGCHRDHAATLAMHDKMATEEEKKLFTRDRDLHEELPRDISIQVKGKRRVWKVHGKVLPLCGPRLPETASEGYWFKGAWTSLRCQARRFRTVQSVVECLQNKTVFFRGDSTTRQWFRYLMLLLKLQQHGRGSQPAFGIDEKNKIKFHFLFHKFPRNQMPVMDGNDMGYAAEEIDGIAGGKDVVIILGLWAHFLAEPIQTFRSRLYGIRHAIERLHSRHPDTKVIWRTPNTGHHHQFQHYVENSDWYAYQLLHIVKEILGDLNISIINVWEMSESMWHDDNMHPPNDVIENHIDLVLSHLCPL
;
A
#
# COMPACT_ATOMS: atom_id res chain seq x y z
N MET A 1 -58.59 -19.44 17.92
CA MET A 1 -58.88 -19.32 16.47
C MET A 1 -59.52 -17.96 16.22
N VAL A 2 -59.52 -17.45 14.99
CA VAL A 2 -60.10 -16.14 14.63
C VAL A 2 -61.61 -16.26 14.41
N THR A 3 -62.43 -15.33 14.95
CA THR A 3 -63.57 -14.67 14.23
C THR A 3 -64.36 -13.62 15.05
N ARG A 4 -64.66 -12.48 14.38
CA ARG A 4 -65.92 -11.69 14.31
C ARG A 4 -66.67 -11.16 15.56
N ASP A 5 -66.69 -9.83 15.65
CA ASP A 5 -67.83 -8.89 15.49
C ASP A 5 -69.18 -9.06 16.23
N ASN A 6 -69.74 -7.86 16.56
CA ASN A 6 -71.14 -7.48 16.89
C ASN A 6 -71.51 -7.35 18.40
N ARG A 7 -72.39 -6.40 18.83
CA ARG A 7 -72.82 -5.07 18.32
C ARG A 7 -73.78 -4.39 19.35
N PHE A 8 -73.68 -3.06 19.54
CA PHE A 8 -74.68 -2.17 20.21
C PHE A 8 -75.03 -2.52 21.69
N GLN A 9 -75.59 -1.63 22.55
CA GLN A 9 -76.52 -0.50 22.38
C GLN A 9 -76.30 0.65 23.38
N HIS A 10 -76.76 1.87 23.02
CA HIS A 10 -77.39 2.95 23.83
C HIS A 10 -76.70 3.51 25.13
N THR A 11 -76.88 4.77 25.57
CA THR A 11 -77.88 5.84 25.28
C THR A 11 -77.31 7.29 25.38
N HIS A 12 -78.04 8.25 24.76
CA HIS A 12 -78.24 9.68 25.14
C HIS A 12 -77.06 10.68 25.34
N ARG A 13 -77.00 11.74 24.50
CA ARG A 13 -77.39 13.18 24.76
C ARG A 13 -76.37 13.97 25.61
N THR A 14 -75.86 15.17 25.26
CA THR A 14 -75.89 16.01 24.01
C THR A 14 -74.66 16.98 24.08
N LYS A 15 -74.46 18.17 23.46
CA LYS A 15 -75.23 19.13 22.63
C LYS A 15 -74.23 20.07 21.88
N GLN A 16 -74.47 20.40 20.59
CA GLN A 16 -74.05 21.62 19.82
C GLN A 16 -72.57 22.13 19.86
N SER A 17 -71.96 22.71 18.80
CA SER A 17 -72.37 22.95 17.39
C SER A 17 -71.20 23.24 16.41
N ARG A 18 -71.42 22.83 15.15
CA ARG A 18 -70.79 23.15 13.83
C ARG A 18 -69.86 24.40 13.74
N LYS A 19 -68.64 24.38 13.14
CA LYS A 19 -68.16 24.15 11.73
C LYS A 19 -68.20 25.42 10.79
N PRO A 20 -67.42 25.50 9.67
CA PRO A 20 -66.62 26.69 9.28
C PRO A 20 -67.12 27.44 8.00
N PRO A 21 -66.32 28.35 7.38
CA PRO A 21 -65.78 28.01 6.04
C PRO A 21 -64.41 28.60 5.58
N VAL A 22 -63.78 27.82 4.68
CA VAL A 22 -63.01 28.13 3.43
C VAL A 22 -62.34 29.50 3.14
N SER A 23 -61.12 29.38 2.62
CA SER A 23 -60.17 30.34 2.01
C SER A 23 -60.65 31.42 1.02
N SER A 24 -59.85 32.48 0.87
CA SER A 24 -59.63 33.21 -0.41
C SER A 24 -58.18 33.75 -0.51
N LYS A 25 -57.85 34.65 -1.46
CA LYS A 25 -56.47 34.82 -2.01
C LYS A 25 -55.73 36.12 -1.64
N MET A 26 -54.40 35.98 -1.57
CA MET A 26 -53.31 36.93 -1.92
C MET A 26 -53.16 38.28 -1.19
N GLY A 27 -51.93 38.51 -0.70
CA GLY A 27 -51.40 39.82 -0.30
C GLY A 27 -49.86 39.84 -0.30
N LYS A 28 -49.24 40.04 -1.47
CA LYS A 28 -47.77 40.21 -1.56
C LYS A 28 -47.37 41.60 -1.05
N ASN A 29 -46.96 41.74 0.21
CA ASN A 29 -45.99 42.78 0.65
C ASN A 29 -45.47 42.71 2.10
N GLN A 30 -45.75 41.65 2.89
CA GLN A 30 -45.28 41.55 4.30
C GLN A 30 -44.42 40.32 4.64
N ILE A 31 -43.84 39.63 3.63
CA ILE A 31 -42.92 38.50 3.84
C ILE A 31 -41.53 38.79 3.25
N LEU A 32 -41.00 40.00 3.51
CA LEU A 32 -39.62 40.37 3.14
C LEU A 32 -38.82 41.05 4.27
N ILE A 33 -39.46 41.36 5.41
CA ILE A 33 -38.81 42.03 6.56
C ILE A 33 -38.54 41.05 7.73
N ALA A 34 -39.30 39.97 7.83
CA ALA A 34 -39.08 38.92 8.84
C ALA A 34 -38.02 37.85 8.45
N ALA A 35 -37.54 37.86 7.21
CA ALA A 35 -36.59 36.85 6.71
C ALA A 35 -35.12 37.22 6.92
N LEU A 36 -34.80 38.51 7.10
CA LEU A 36 -33.43 39.03 7.21
C LEU A 36 -32.90 39.11 8.66
N SER A 37 -33.79 39.06 9.66
CA SER A 37 -33.40 39.13 11.08
C SER A 37 -33.03 37.77 11.70
N VAL A 38 -33.45 36.64 11.11
CA VAL A 38 -33.16 35.29 11.62
C VAL A 38 -31.83 34.74 11.08
N LEU A 39 -31.44 35.11 9.85
CA LEU A 39 -30.16 34.73 9.26
C LEU A 39 -28.94 35.47 9.86
N GLY A 40 -29.15 36.64 10.46
CA GLY A 40 -28.06 37.42 11.08
C GLY A 40 -27.53 36.86 12.41
N VAL A 41 -28.35 36.09 13.15
CA VAL A 41 -28.01 35.67 14.53
C VAL A 41 -27.28 34.33 14.58
N PHE A 42 -27.56 33.41 13.63
CA PHE A 42 -26.85 32.12 13.54
C PHE A 42 -25.39 32.24 13.05
N CYS A 43 -24.96 33.41 12.58
CA CYS A 43 -23.58 33.64 12.11
C CYS A 43 -22.60 34.09 13.22
N LEU A 44 -23.07 34.40 14.44
CA LEU A 44 -22.24 34.97 15.52
C LEU A 44 -22.13 34.12 16.80
N THR A 45 -22.96 33.09 16.95
CA THR A 45 -22.83 32.10 18.05
C THR A 45 -22.07 30.83 17.65
N GLY A 46 -21.78 30.64 16.36
CA GLY A 46 -21.02 29.49 15.83
C GLY A 46 -19.50 29.57 15.93
N MET A 47 -18.92 30.70 16.36
CA MET A 47 -17.46 30.94 16.35
C MET A 47 -16.75 30.88 17.72
N LEU A 48 -17.45 30.59 18.82
CA LEU A 48 -16.89 30.64 20.18
C LEU A 48 -17.06 29.35 21.01
N TYR A 49 -17.31 28.20 20.38
CA TYR A 49 -17.39 26.90 21.05
C TYR A 49 -16.53 25.79 20.41
N VAL A 50 -15.33 26.16 19.94
CA VAL A 50 -14.32 25.22 19.41
C VAL A 50 -12.98 25.37 20.16
N GLN A 51 -13.04 25.34 21.49
CA GLN A 51 -11.90 25.07 22.37
C GLN A 51 -12.32 24.09 23.48
N GLN A 52 -11.39 23.27 23.95
CA GLN A 52 -11.60 22.20 24.95
C GLN A 52 -12.41 20.96 24.50
N PHE A 53 -11.90 20.26 23.48
CA PHE A 53 -11.80 18.80 23.59
C PHE A 53 -10.31 18.41 23.52
N SER A 54 -9.86 17.61 24.49
CA SER A 54 -8.46 17.25 24.66
C SER A 54 -8.02 16.23 23.61
N VAL A 55 -7.13 16.64 22.70
CA VAL A 55 -6.59 15.77 21.65
C VAL A 55 -5.75 14.65 22.27
N ILE A 56 -6.18 13.40 22.06
CA ILE A 56 -5.37 12.20 22.30
C ILE A 56 -4.58 11.95 21.01
N GLY A 57 -3.26 12.16 21.06
CA GLY A 57 -2.46 12.47 19.87
C GLY A 57 -2.34 11.36 18.81
N THR A 58 -2.56 11.75 17.55
CA THR A 58 -2.30 10.95 16.34
C THR A 58 -1.65 11.78 15.22
N ASP A 59 -0.80 12.76 15.57
CA ASP A 59 -0.16 13.71 14.65
C ASP A 59 1.38 13.59 14.71
N ALA A 60 1.91 12.45 14.27
CA ALA A 60 3.35 12.14 14.33
C ALA A 60 3.88 11.35 13.13
N GLU A 61 3.26 11.51 11.96
CA GLU A 61 3.77 10.97 10.68
C GLU A 61 3.30 11.84 9.50
N ILE A 62 4.05 11.80 8.39
CA ILE A 62 3.81 12.50 7.11
C ILE A 62 4.02 14.03 7.11
N GLN A 63 3.49 14.83 8.04
CA GLN A 63 3.70 16.30 8.04
C GLN A 63 4.95 16.76 8.82
N THR A 64 6.13 16.80 8.18
CA THR A 64 7.25 17.73 8.55
C THR A 64 8.44 17.77 7.56
N ASN A 65 8.57 16.84 6.61
CA ASN A 65 9.84 16.62 5.89
C ASN A 65 10.33 17.76 4.97
N ASP A 66 9.48 18.67 4.48
CA ASP A 66 9.92 19.70 3.54
C ASP A 66 10.81 20.80 4.17
N ILE A 67 10.69 21.05 5.47
CA ILE A 67 11.55 22.04 6.16
C ILE A 67 12.96 21.47 6.37
N PHE A 68 13.09 20.20 6.74
CA PHE A 68 14.37 19.60 7.14
C PHE A 68 15.27 19.20 5.96
N LEU A 69 14.70 18.82 4.81
CA LEU A 69 15.48 18.47 3.61
C LEU A 69 16.19 19.68 2.95
N SER A 70 15.89 20.91 3.38
CA SER A 70 16.52 22.14 2.87
C SER A 70 18.00 22.32 3.24
N ARG A 71 18.56 21.50 4.14
CA ARG A 71 19.92 21.68 4.67
C ARG A 71 21.05 21.09 3.83
N TRP A 72 20.76 20.26 2.82
CA TRP A 72 21.79 19.78 1.91
C TRP A 72 22.17 20.86 0.88
N ARG A 73 22.99 21.82 1.33
CA ARG A 73 23.66 22.75 0.43
C ARG A 73 24.79 22.01 -0.29
N ARG A 74 24.63 21.73 -1.59
CA ARG A 74 25.77 21.49 -2.49
C ARG A 74 26.74 22.66 -2.37
N GLN A 75 27.85 22.50 -1.66
CA GLN A 75 28.91 23.51 -1.69
C GLN A 75 29.52 23.50 -3.10
N ASN A 76 29.42 24.63 -3.79
CA ASN A 76 29.87 24.83 -5.18
C ASN A 76 29.41 23.75 -6.17
N GLY A 77 28.19 23.22 -5.98
CA GLY A 77 27.56 22.26 -6.91
C GLY A 77 28.01 20.80 -6.80
N SER A 78 29.07 20.51 -6.03
CA SER A 78 29.66 19.17 -5.89
C SER A 78 29.03 18.32 -4.78
N LEU A 79 29.29 17.01 -4.83
CA LEU A 79 28.90 16.00 -3.83
C LEU A 79 30.10 15.68 -2.93
N ASP A 80 30.06 16.11 -1.67
CA ASP A 80 31.07 15.73 -0.68
C ASP A 80 30.80 14.31 -0.16
N PHE A 81 31.47 13.33 -0.77
CA PHE A 81 31.41 11.92 -0.36
C PHE A 81 31.95 11.65 1.05
N GLU A 82 32.70 12.58 1.64
CA GLU A 82 33.21 12.47 3.00
C GLU A 82 32.13 12.82 4.05
N GLN A 83 31.12 13.61 3.65
CA GLN A 83 29.92 13.93 4.43
C GLN A 83 28.75 12.94 4.21
N VAL A 84 28.80 12.09 3.17
CA VAL A 84 27.80 11.04 2.93
C VAL A 84 27.73 10.07 4.11
N THR A 85 26.52 9.68 4.49
CA THR A 85 26.29 8.72 5.60
C THR A 85 26.94 7.36 5.31
N LYS A 86 27.65 6.79 6.30
CA LYS A 86 28.34 5.49 6.17
C LYS A 86 27.89 4.48 7.23
N SER A 87 27.42 3.31 6.80
CA SER A 87 26.75 2.31 7.66
C SER A 87 27.69 1.73 8.73
N GLU A 88 28.95 1.49 8.38
CA GLU A 88 29.96 0.85 9.24
C GLU A 88 30.31 1.73 10.44
N ASN A 89 30.20 3.05 10.27
CA ASN A 89 30.52 4.04 11.29
C ASN A 89 29.40 4.24 12.34
N PHE A 90 28.22 3.61 12.20
CA PHE A 90 27.03 3.91 13.02
C PHE A 90 27.20 3.81 14.56
N VAL A 91 26.81 4.90 15.21
CA VAL A 91 26.56 5.18 16.65
C VAL A 91 25.47 4.34 17.33
N ILE A 92 25.52 3.01 17.36
CA ILE A 92 24.40 2.17 17.84
C ILE A 92 24.51 1.83 19.35
N SER A 93 23.44 2.11 20.12
CA SER A 93 23.41 1.89 21.58
C SER A 93 22.00 1.57 22.11
N VAL A 94 21.92 0.82 23.22
CA VAL A 94 20.65 0.49 23.87
C VAL A 94 20.21 1.63 24.79
N ILE A 95 18.99 2.14 24.63
CA ILE A 95 18.42 3.17 25.51
C ILE A 95 17.98 2.51 26.82
N ASN A 96 18.44 3.04 27.96
CA ASN A 96 18.17 2.52 29.31
C ASN A 96 18.48 1.02 29.46
N PRO A 97 19.76 0.60 29.27
CA PRO A 97 20.17 -0.79 29.22
C PRO A 97 19.82 -1.54 30.51
N ARG A 98 19.49 -2.84 30.38
CA ARG A 98 19.11 -3.72 31.49
C ARG A 98 19.79 -5.08 31.34
N PRO A 99 20.14 -5.77 32.44
CA PRO A 99 20.69 -7.13 32.38
C PRO A 99 19.77 -8.16 31.70
N TRP A 100 18.46 -7.88 31.63
CA TRP A 100 17.49 -8.62 30.84
C TRP A 100 16.19 -7.83 30.65
N TYR A 101 15.42 -8.20 29.62
CA TYR A 101 14.12 -7.64 29.26
C TYR A 101 13.02 -8.71 29.38
N ARG A 102 11.74 -8.29 29.35
CA ARG A 102 10.58 -9.18 29.40
C ARG A 102 9.85 -9.22 28.06
N VAL A 103 9.38 -10.40 27.67
CA VAL A 103 8.42 -10.55 26.56
C VAL A 103 7.18 -9.69 26.80
N GLY A 104 6.70 -9.00 25.76
CA GLY A 104 5.60 -8.05 25.84
C GLY A 104 5.98 -6.68 26.39
N ARG A 105 7.27 -6.29 26.28
CA ARG A 105 7.77 -4.94 26.55
C ARG A 105 8.50 -4.39 25.33
N GLN A 106 8.62 -3.07 25.28
CA GLN A 106 9.38 -2.38 24.24
C GLN A 106 10.88 -2.38 24.56
N LEU A 107 11.70 -2.56 23.53
CA LEU A 107 13.12 -2.21 23.48
C LEU A 107 13.27 -0.94 22.65
N SER A 108 14.25 -0.10 22.95
CA SER A 108 14.55 1.08 22.13
C SER A 108 16.06 1.22 21.95
N ILE A 109 16.48 1.34 20.69
CA ILE A 109 17.88 1.44 20.27
C ILE A 109 18.09 2.84 19.70
N LYS A 110 19.07 3.57 20.21
CA LYS A 110 19.54 4.82 19.61
C LYS A 110 20.55 4.47 18.52
N ILE A 111 20.39 5.07 17.35
CA ILE A 111 21.33 5.01 16.24
C ILE A 111 21.75 6.45 15.97
N VAL A 112 23.04 6.74 15.99
CA VAL A 112 23.58 8.00 15.45
C VAL A 112 24.22 7.69 14.10
N ALA A 113 23.66 8.27 13.04
CA ALA A 113 24.27 8.22 11.73
C ALA A 113 25.56 9.05 11.73
N MET A 114 26.59 8.51 11.11
CA MET A 114 27.91 9.11 11.01
C MET A 114 28.29 9.22 9.54
N ASP A 115 29.07 10.25 9.19
CA ASP A 115 29.61 10.39 7.84
C ASP A 115 30.80 9.45 7.58
N THR A 116 31.32 9.46 6.36
CA THR A 116 32.47 8.64 5.95
C THR A 116 33.73 8.92 6.77
N ARG A 117 33.92 10.15 7.28
CA ARG A 117 35.01 10.54 8.21
C ARG A 117 34.75 10.15 9.67
N GLY A 118 33.61 9.55 10.00
CA GLY A 118 33.26 9.15 11.36
C GLY A 118 32.80 10.33 12.24
N ARG A 119 32.32 11.43 11.64
CA ARG A 119 31.71 12.57 12.35
C ARG A 119 30.18 12.36 12.45
N PRO A 120 29.51 12.78 13.54
CA PRO A 120 28.05 12.72 13.61
C PRO A 120 27.38 13.54 12.49
N LYS A 121 26.37 12.97 11.84
CA LYS A 121 25.50 13.71 10.91
C LYS A 121 24.73 14.79 11.69
N SER A 122 24.46 15.93 11.06
CA SER A 122 23.72 17.06 11.64
C SER A 122 22.31 17.23 11.07
N TYR A 123 21.88 16.28 10.23
CA TYR A 123 20.59 16.20 9.56
C TYR A 123 20.18 14.72 9.44
N GLY A 124 18.87 14.48 9.36
CA GLY A 124 18.28 13.15 9.15
C GLY A 124 18.04 12.82 7.68
N GLY A 125 17.07 11.95 7.41
CA GLY A 125 16.64 11.55 6.06
C GLY A 125 17.25 10.25 5.54
N ASP A 126 18.09 9.55 6.31
CA ASP A 126 18.61 8.22 5.95
C ASP A 126 17.47 7.19 5.99
N PHE A 127 17.34 6.36 4.96
CA PHE A 127 16.36 5.27 4.95
C PHE A 127 16.98 4.04 5.60
N ILE A 128 16.59 3.78 6.85
CA ILE A 128 17.18 2.74 7.72
C ILE A 128 16.13 1.66 8.02
N ARG A 129 16.48 0.39 7.76
CA ARG A 129 15.72 -0.80 8.17
C ARG A 129 16.36 -1.44 9.41
N THR A 130 15.56 -2.02 10.31
CA THR A 130 16.09 -2.58 11.58
C THR A 130 15.35 -3.82 12.04
N LYS A 131 16.07 -4.83 12.54
CA LYS A 131 15.47 -6.02 13.14
C LYS A 131 16.22 -6.48 14.40
N VAL A 132 15.48 -7.01 15.37
CA VAL A 132 16.06 -7.86 16.42
C VAL A 132 15.81 -9.32 16.07
N TYR A 133 16.83 -10.17 16.22
CA TYR A 133 16.79 -11.54 15.74
C TYR A 133 17.54 -12.51 16.65
N SER A 134 17.26 -13.80 16.46
CA SER A 134 17.98 -14.94 17.03
C SER A 134 18.23 -15.94 15.91
N LYS A 135 19.46 -16.47 15.81
CA LYS A 135 19.81 -17.58 14.90
C LYS A 135 19.80 -18.95 15.62
N SER A 136 19.98 -18.99 16.95
CA SER A 136 20.05 -20.22 17.75
C SER A 136 19.60 -19.97 19.21
N PRO A 137 18.90 -20.90 19.87
CA PRO A 137 18.45 -22.22 19.42
C PRO A 137 17.18 -22.17 18.55
N VAL A 138 16.66 -20.98 18.26
CA VAL A 138 15.47 -20.77 17.44
C VAL A 138 15.71 -19.60 16.48
N GLN A 139 15.44 -19.82 15.20
CA GLN A 139 15.32 -18.74 14.22
C GLN A 139 14.05 -17.92 14.51
N ALA A 140 14.22 -16.66 14.87
CA ALA A 140 13.13 -15.73 15.18
C ALA A 140 13.59 -14.28 14.96
N SER A 141 12.67 -13.40 14.57
CA SER A 141 12.98 -12.00 14.22
C SER A 141 11.73 -11.11 14.22
N THR A 142 11.93 -9.80 14.40
CA THR A 142 10.87 -8.76 14.28
C THR A 142 11.49 -7.41 13.95
N THR A 143 10.78 -6.61 13.16
CA THR A 143 11.19 -5.26 12.73
C THR A 143 11.13 -4.26 13.90
N GLY A 144 11.94 -3.21 13.83
CA GLY A 144 11.85 -2.04 14.72
C GLY A 144 11.34 -0.83 13.97
N ARG A 145 10.25 -0.20 14.46
CA ARG A 145 9.76 1.07 13.90
C ARG A 145 10.76 2.18 14.20
N VAL A 146 11.38 2.72 13.15
CA VAL A 146 12.38 3.78 13.24
C VAL A 146 11.68 5.14 13.32
N THR A 147 12.17 6.01 14.20
CA THR A 147 11.85 7.45 14.19
C THR A 147 13.13 8.23 13.99
N ASP A 148 13.16 9.06 12.94
CA ASP A 148 14.18 10.08 12.71
C ASP A 148 13.88 11.31 13.58
N TYR A 149 14.93 11.94 14.13
CA TYR A 149 14.84 13.19 14.88
C TYR A 149 15.37 14.40 14.08
N GLY A 150 15.60 14.24 12.78
CA GLY A 150 15.96 15.30 11.84
C GLY A 150 17.39 15.83 11.99
N ASN A 151 18.20 15.21 12.85
CA ASN A 151 19.50 15.70 13.31
C ASN A 151 20.61 14.64 13.29
N GLY A 152 20.45 13.58 12.50
CA GLY A 152 21.37 12.44 12.45
C GLY A 152 21.18 11.40 13.56
N THR A 153 20.28 11.64 14.53
CA THR A 153 19.86 10.64 15.52
C THR A 153 18.54 10.00 15.13
N TYR A 154 18.50 8.67 15.20
CA TYR A 154 17.31 7.85 15.01
C TYR A 154 17.06 6.99 16.26
N VAL A 155 15.79 6.62 16.50
CA VAL A 155 15.42 5.64 17.53
C VAL A 155 14.57 4.55 16.92
N ALA A 156 15.09 3.32 16.93
CA ALA A 156 14.34 2.12 16.55
C ALA A 156 13.63 1.53 17.77
N ARG A 157 12.31 1.31 17.66
CA ARG A 157 11.45 0.76 18.72
C ARG A 157 10.97 -0.64 18.34
N PHE A 158 11.31 -1.64 19.14
CA PHE A 158 10.95 -3.04 18.92
C PHE A 158 9.97 -3.53 19.98
N PHE A 159 8.94 -4.29 19.59
CA PHE A 159 8.06 -4.99 20.53
C PHE A 159 8.58 -6.42 20.76
N LEU A 160 9.14 -6.69 21.95
CA LEU A 160 9.81 -7.96 22.25
C LEU A 160 8.82 -9.12 22.39
N SER A 161 8.54 -9.80 21.28
CA SER A 161 7.48 -10.81 21.20
C SER A 161 7.89 -12.23 21.59
N PHE A 162 9.19 -12.52 21.61
CA PHE A 162 9.75 -13.86 21.89
C PHE A 162 10.94 -13.80 22.86
N PRO A 163 11.14 -14.84 23.70
CA PRO A 163 12.30 -14.94 24.59
C PRO A 163 13.52 -15.49 23.83
N GLY A 164 14.72 -15.22 24.36
CA GLY A 164 15.99 -15.68 23.78
C GLY A 164 17.14 -14.75 24.11
N ARG A 165 18.35 -15.09 23.64
CA ARG A 165 19.45 -14.14 23.48
C ARG A 165 19.34 -13.57 22.07
N LEU A 166 19.08 -12.27 21.95
CA LEU A 166 18.80 -11.60 20.69
C LEU A 166 19.96 -10.70 20.29
N SER A 167 20.24 -10.62 18.99
CA SER A 167 21.13 -9.62 18.39
C SER A 167 20.31 -8.49 17.77
N VAL A 168 20.91 -7.31 17.64
CA VAL A 168 20.35 -6.16 16.91
C VAL A 168 21.05 -6.03 15.58
N ALA A 169 20.29 -5.93 14.49
CA ALA A 169 20.76 -5.55 13.17
C ALA A 169 20.16 -4.19 12.75
N VAL A 170 20.99 -3.37 12.13
CA VAL A 170 20.61 -2.09 11.53
C VAL A 170 21.22 -2.04 10.13
N LYS A 171 20.38 -1.85 9.12
CA LYS A 171 20.76 -1.76 7.71
C LYS A 171 20.45 -0.34 7.24
N LEU A 172 21.49 0.40 6.86
CA LEU A 172 21.31 1.55 5.98
C LEU A 172 20.86 1.00 4.63
N VAL A 173 19.71 1.44 4.12
CA VAL A 173 19.22 1.04 2.80
C VAL A 173 19.60 2.10 1.79
N HIS A 174 19.38 3.38 2.14
CA HIS A 174 19.86 4.54 1.40
C HIS A 174 20.35 5.61 2.37
N SER A 175 21.56 6.14 2.13
CA SER A 175 22.00 7.41 2.73
C SER A 175 21.00 8.56 2.49
N SER A 176 20.96 9.53 3.41
CA SER A 176 20.16 10.76 3.29
C SER A 176 20.47 11.54 2.01
N GLU A 177 21.68 11.42 1.45
CA GLU A 177 22.05 11.94 0.13
C GLU A 177 21.37 11.15 -1.00
N ALA A 178 21.41 9.82 -0.96
CA ALA A 178 20.73 8.96 -1.94
C ALA A 178 19.21 9.17 -1.91
N VAL A 179 18.60 9.28 -0.72
CA VAL A 179 17.17 9.59 -0.53
C VAL A 179 16.78 10.92 -1.17
N GLN A 180 17.65 11.94 -1.12
CA GLN A 180 17.38 13.22 -1.79
C GLN A 180 17.43 13.12 -3.32
N VAL A 181 18.33 12.31 -3.88
CA VAL A 181 18.31 12.01 -5.32
C VAL A 181 17.01 11.29 -5.69
N LEU A 182 16.59 10.28 -4.91
CA LEU A 182 15.32 9.57 -5.13
C LEU A 182 14.10 10.52 -5.03
N LYS A 183 14.05 11.41 -4.03
CA LYS A 183 12.98 12.42 -3.90
C LYS A 183 12.99 13.39 -5.09
N ARG A 184 14.15 13.95 -5.48
CA ARG A 184 14.30 14.80 -6.67
C ARG A 184 13.76 14.13 -7.94
N LEU A 185 14.04 12.84 -8.09
CA LEU A 185 13.54 12.03 -9.21
C LEU A 185 12.07 11.61 -9.09
N GLN A 186 11.40 11.85 -7.96
CA GLN A 186 9.96 11.60 -7.76
C GLN A 186 9.13 12.88 -7.92
N ASP A 187 9.61 13.99 -7.36
CA ASP A 187 8.96 15.29 -7.44
C ASP A 187 9.03 15.88 -8.86
N GLY A 188 10.10 15.57 -9.60
CA GLY A 188 10.32 16.02 -10.98
C GLY A 188 9.27 15.59 -12.01
N SER A 189 8.26 14.81 -11.61
CA SER A 189 7.03 14.51 -12.36
C SER A 189 7.20 13.83 -13.73
N LEU A 190 8.41 13.38 -14.06
CA LEU A 190 8.69 12.53 -15.21
C LEU A 190 8.61 11.04 -14.82
N PRO A 191 8.06 10.15 -15.67
CA PRO A 191 8.23 8.72 -15.49
C PRO A 191 9.72 8.36 -15.63
N ARG A 192 10.20 7.48 -14.76
CA ARG A 192 11.61 7.05 -14.66
C ARG A 192 11.94 5.87 -15.57
N ARG A 193 11.15 5.71 -16.63
CA ARG A 193 11.10 4.49 -17.45
C ARG A 193 10.30 4.76 -18.72
N ALA A 194 10.84 4.44 -19.89
CA ALA A 194 10.15 4.63 -21.16
C ALA A 194 9.16 3.48 -21.45
N MET A 195 8.04 3.80 -22.08
CA MET A 195 7.02 2.85 -22.52
C MET A 195 6.52 3.25 -23.89
N VAL A 196 6.58 2.31 -24.83
CA VAL A 196 6.07 2.47 -26.19
C VAL A 196 4.91 1.53 -26.44
N CYS A 197 3.98 1.95 -27.28
CA CYS A 197 2.84 1.15 -27.71
C CYS A 197 2.73 1.11 -29.23
N GLY A 198 2.35 -0.05 -29.76
CA GLY A 198 2.36 -0.36 -31.19
C GLY A 198 0.98 -0.11 -31.80
N PHE A 199 0.98 0.48 -32.99
CA PHE A 199 -0.21 0.76 -33.78
C PHE A 199 -0.07 0.15 -35.17
N GLN A 200 -1.01 -0.71 -35.58
CA GLN A 200 -0.90 -1.50 -36.79
C GLN A 200 -2.29 -1.71 -37.42
N GLU A 201 -2.49 -1.18 -38.63
CA GLU A 201 -3.64 -1.56 -39.46
C GLU A 201 -3.46 -2.96 -40.03
N GLU A 202 -4.55 -3.69 -40.28
CA GLU A 202 -4.52 -5.07 -40.84
C GLU A 202 -3.77 -5.17 -42.18
N THR A 203 -3.64 -4.05 -42.89
CA THR A 203 -2.95 -3.92 -44.18
C THR A 203 -1.45 -3.62 -44.09
N ASP A 204 -0.90 -3.31 -42.91
CA ASP A 204 0.53 -3.04 -42.71
C ASP A 204 1.18 -4.18 -41.89
N PRO A 205 2.23 -4.86 -42.40
CA PRO A 205 2.94 -5.88 -41.63
C PRO A 205 3.78 -5.35 -40.46
N ASN A 206 3.98 -4.03 -40.32
CA ASN A 206 4.86 -3.42 -39.31
C ASN A 206 4.09 -2.50 -38.34
N PRO A 207 4.13 -2.74 -37.01
CA PRO A 207 3.56 -1.82 -36.03
C PRO A 207 4.39 -0.53 -35.86
N GLU A 208 3.73 0.62 -35.92
CA GLU A 208 4.29 1.92 -35.54
C GLU A 208 4.39 2.03 -34.00
N TRP A 209 5.61 2.13 -33.46
CA TRP A 209 5.84 2.25 -32.01
C TRP A 209 5.91 3.72 -31.58
N MET A 210 4.94 4.14 -30.78
CA MET A 210 4.79 5.52 -30.28
C MET A 210 5.07 5.59 -28.78
N GLN A 211 5.72 6.67 -28.31
CA GLN A 211 5.96 6.88 -26.87
C GLN A 211 4.66 7.23 -26.15
N CYS A 212 4.46 6.67 -24.96
CA CYS A 212 3.21 6.83 -24.19
C CYS A 212 3.46 7.14 -22.70
N SER A 213 2.51 7.83 -22.06
CA SER A 213 2.62 8.30 -20.68
C SER A 213 1.32 8.11 -19.90
N ASN A 214 1.46 7.66 -18.64
CA ASN A 214 0.40 7.58 -17.63
C ASN A 214 0.25 8.89 -16.83
N THR A 215 0.96 9.95 -17.22
CA THR A 215 1.01 11.23 -16.50
C THR A 215 0.05 12.23 -17.16
N PRO A 216 -0.89 12.85 -16.41
CA PRO A 216 -1.76 13.88 -16.96
C PRO A 216 -0.94 15.10 -17.40
N ASN A 217 -1.05 15.51 -18.66
CA ASN A 217 -0.40 16.71 -19.17
C ASN A 217 -1.42 17.62 -19.88
N LYS A 218 -1.78 18.72 -19.22
CA LYS A 218 -2.76 19.71 -19.71
C LYS A 218 -2.28 20.53 -20.91
N SER A 219 -0.99 20.44 -21.27
CA SER A 219 -0.38 21.15 -22.39
C SER A 219 -0.29 20.29 -23.66
N LEU A 220 -0.86 19.07 -23.65
CA LEU A 220 -0.94 18.23 -24.85
C LEU A 220 -1.95 18.78 -25.85
N ASN A 221 -1.51 19.02 -27.08
CA ASN A 221 -2.39 19.18 -28.21
C ASN A 221 -3.03 17.82 -28.57
N LEU A 222 -4.35 17.70 -28.43
CA LEU A 222 -5.08 16.46 -28.73
C LEU A 222 -4.96 16.00 -30.20
N ARG A 223 -4.55 16.89 -31.11
CA ARG A 223 -4.24 16.54 -32.51
C ARG A 223 -2.92 15.75 -32.66
N ASP A 224 -2.06 15.78 -31.66
CA ASP A 224 -0.73 15.14 -31.71
C ASP A 224 -0.67 13.84 -30.87
N VAL A 225 -1.77 13.47 -30.20
CA VAL A 225 -1.86 12.28 -29.34
C VAL A 225 -3.10 11.42 -29.59
N CYS A 226 -2.94 10.11 -29.41
CA CYS A 226 -4.03 9.19 -29.13
C CYS A 226 -4.35 9.23 -27.63
N ASP A 227 -5.59 9.58 -27.28
CA ASP A 227 -6.07 9.62 -25.90
C ASP A 227 -6.81 8.32 -25.55
N PHE A 228 -6.35 7.66 -24.49
CA PHE A 228 -6.92 6.44 -23.90
C PHE A 228 -7.29 6.67 -22.42
N SER A 229 -7.47 7.92 -22.02
CA SER A 229 -7.85 8.32 -20.68
C SER A 229 -9.30 7.95 -20.39
N ASN A 230 -9.54 7.42 -19.19
CA ASN A 230 -10.87 7.15 -18.66
C ASN A 230 -11.07 7.96 -17.35
N PRO A 231 -11.71 9.15 -17.41
CA PRO A 231 -11.87 10.01 -16.25
C PRO A 231 -12.78 9.41 -15.17
N LEU A 232 -13.68 8.48 -15.52
CA LEU A 232 -14.59 7.83 -14.55
C LEU A 232 -13.86 6.94 -13.52
N ILE A 233 -12.62 6.53 -13.85
CA ILE A 233 -11.73 5.75 -12.98
C ILE A 233 -10.33 6.39 -12.84
N ASN A 234 -10.26 7.72 -13.01
CA ASN A 234 -9.04 8.52 -12.87
C ASN A 234 -7.83 7.99 -13.67
N VAL A 235 -8.07 7.44 -14.88
CA VAL A 235 -7.02 7.09 -15.85
C VAL A 235 -6.72 8.31 -16.70
N SER A 236 -5.47 8.77 -16.67
CA SER A 236 -4.84 9.42 -17.81
C SER A 236 -3.93 8.42 -18.50
N PHE A 237 -4.08 8.27 -19.82
CA PHE A 237 -3.14 7.51 -20.64
C PHE A 237 -3.11 8.08 -22.06
N TYR A 238 -1.95 8.56 -22.50
CA TYR A 238 -1.75 9.20 -23.80
C TYR A 238 -0.59 8.56 -24.54
N CYS A 239 -0.74 8.37 -25.85
CA CYS A 239 0.34 8.00 -26.77
C CYS A 239 0.54 9.09 -27.81
N GLN A 240 1.76 9.28 -28.32
CA GLN A 240 1.97 10.07 -29.53
C GLN A 240 1.12 9.50 -30.69
N ARG A 241 0.55 10.36 -31.54
CA ARG A 241 -0.24 9.91 -32.69
C ARG A 241 0.66 9.29 -33.76
N PRO A 242 0.43 8.03 -34.17
CA PRO A 242 1.11 7.42 -35.32
C PRO A 242 0.79 8.16 -36.63
N ARG A 243 1.65 7.98 -37.64
CA ARG A 243 1.61 8.74 -38.91
C ARG A 243 0.68 8.12 -39.95
N SER A 244 0.59 6.79 -39.97
CA SER A 244 -0.11 5.99 -40.98
C SER A 244 -1.28 5.23 -40.36
N SER A 245 -1.07 4.62 -39.19
CA SER A 245 -2.10 3.90 -38.43
C SER A 245 -3.09 4.83 -37.73
N ARG A 246 -4.32 4.37 -37.51
CA ARG A 246 -5.30 5.05 -36.63
C ARG A 246 -5.07 4.67 -35.17
N CYS A 247 -5.49 5.56 -34.26
CA CYS A 247 -5.44 5.32 -32.81
C CYS A 247 -6.24 4.10 -32.33
N VAL A 248 -7.24 3.64 -33.11
CA VAL A 248 -8.04 2.45 -32.78
C VAL A 248 -7.28 1.15 -33.01
N SER A 249 -6.27 1.16 -33.88
CA SER A 249 -5.53 -0.01 -34.34
C SER A 249 -4.37 -0.34 -33.39
N PHE A 250 -4.65 -0.26 -32.09
CA PHE A 250 -3.70 -0.46 -30.99
C PHE A 250 -3.42 -1.95 -30.77
N VAL A 251 -2.14 -2.33 -30.73
CA VAL A 251 -1.70 -3.73 -30.59
C VAL A 251 -1.32 -4.08 -29.15
N GLY A 252 -0.63 -3.19 -28.43
CA GLY A 252 -0.05 -3.49 -27.12
C GLY A 252 1.13 -2.59 -26.79
N CYS A 253 1.73 -2.78 -25.60
CA CYS A 253 2.86 -1.95 -25.15
C CYS A 253 4.03 -2.77 -24.57
N HIS A 254 5.23 -2.18 -24.61
CA HIS A 254 6.43 -2.71 -23.96
C HIS A 254 7.39 -1.59 -23.50
N ARG A 255 8.50 -1.97 -22.86
CA ARG A 255 9.58 -1.06 -22.47
C ARG A 255 10.44 -0.76 -23.68
N ASP A 256 10.63 0.52 -23.96
CA ASP A 256 11.77 0.97 -24.75
C ASP A 256 13.01 0.93 -23.86
N HIS A 257 13.84 -0.09 -24.04
CA HIS A 257 15.00 -0.31 -23.18
C HIS A 257 16.10 0.73 -23.44
N ALA A 258 16.32 1.10 -24.70
CA ALA A 258 17.33 2.08 -25.10
C ALA A 258 16.99 3.49 -24.60
N ALA A 259 15.74 3.95 -24.81
CA ALA A 259 15.31 5.24 -24.28
C ALA A 259 15.26 5.26 -22.75
N THR A 260 14.96 4.13 -22.09
CA THR A 260 15.03 4.07 -20.61
C THR A 260 16.46 4.23 -20.10
N LEU A 261 17.45 3.55 -20.70
CA LEU A 261 18.85 3.73 -20.30
C LEU A 261 19.33 5.16 -20.57
N ALA A 262 19.09 5.69 -21.78
CA ALA A 262 19.45 7.06 -22.15
C ALA A 262 18.69 8.15 -21.34
N MET A 263 17.58 7.79 -20.69
CA MET A 263 16.87 8.62 -19.71
C MET A 263 17.54 8.53 -18.33
N HIS A 264 17.86 7.33 -17.85
CA HIS A 264 18.55 7.11 -16.57
C HIS A 264 19.90 7.83 -16.52
N ASP A 265 20.67 7.79 -17.61
CA ASP A 265 21.97 8.47 -17.71
C ASP A 265 21.88 10.00 -17.65
N LYS A 266 20.70 10.58 -17.91
CA LYS A 266 20.43 12.02 -17.83
C LYS A 266 19.73 12.44 -16.54
N MET A 267 19.23 11.48 -15.74
CA MET A 267 18.48 11.75 -14.51
C MET A 267 19.38 12.08 -13.31
N ALA A 268 20.58 11.48 -13.27
CA ALA A 268 21.56 11.68 -12.21
C ALA A 268 22.97 11.81 -12.77
N THR A 269 23.76 12.68 -12.15
CA THR A 269 25.21 12.82 -12.40
C THR A 269 25.98 11.55 -12.02
N GLU A 270 27.20 11.37 -12.54
CA GLU A 270 28.07 10.26 -12.14
C GLU A 270 28.39 10.28 -10.64
N GLU A 271 28.36 11.45 -10.02
CA GLU A 271 28.51 11.62 -8.57
C GLU A 271 27.28 11.10 -7.82
N GLU A 272 26.08 11.44 -8.29
CA GLU A 272 24.84 10.92 -7.70
C GLU A 272 24.69 9.41 -7.92
N LYS A 273 25.13 8.87 -9.07
CA LYS A 273 25.17 7.41 -9.31
C LYS A 273 26.07 6.68 -8.31
N LYS A 274 27.21 7.27 -7.91
CA LYS A 274 28.16 6.72 -6.92
C LYS A 274 27.58 6.62 -5.48
N LEU A 275 26.43 7.22 -5.20
CA LEU A 275 25.75 7.03 -3.91
C LEU A 275 25.12 5.62 -3.80
N PHE A 276 24.70 5.04 -4.93
CA PHE A 276 23.96 3.77 -5.00
C PHE A 276 24.86 2.54 -5.20
N THR A 277 26.15 2.63 -4.88
CA THR A 277 27.10 1.50 -4.96
C THR A 277 26.88 0.51 -3.84
N ARG A 278 26.93 -0.79 -4.15
CA ARG A 278 26.72 -1.91 -3.20
C ARG A 278 27.55 -1.76 -1.91
N ASP A 279 28.77 -1.28 -2.02
CA ASP A 279 29.73 -1.13 -0.92
C ASP A 279 29.42 0.04 0.05
N ARG A 280 28.32 0.77 -0.15
CA ARG A 280 27.85 1.87 0.73
C ARG A 280 26.49 1.59 1.36
N ASP A 281 25.55 1.05 0.57
CA ASP A 281 24.13 0.88 0.91
C ASP A 281 23.72 -0.60 1.15
N LEU A 282 24.63 -1.58 0.96
CA LEU A 282 24.31 -3.02 1.02
C LEU A 282 25.35 -3.90 1.76
N HIS A 283 26.10 -3.35 2.71
CA HIS A 283 26.81 -4.19 3.67
C HIS A 283 25.82 -5.05 4.48
N GLU A 284 26.18 -6.31 4.70
CA GLU A 284 25.38 -7.29 5.45
C GLU A 284 24.96 -6.74 6.81
N GLU A 285 23.76 -7.13 7.27
CA GLU A 285 23.10 -6.73 8.50
C GLU A 285 24.04 -6.61 9.72
N LEU A 286 24.72 -5.47 9.87
CA LEU A 286 25.97 -5.39 10.64
C LEU A 286 25.74 -5.87 12.08
N PRO A 287 26.28 -7.04 12.47
CA PRO A 287 26.05 -7.59 13.80
C PRO A 287 26.88 -6.78 14.79
N ARG A 288 26.31 -5.68 15.30
CA ARG A 288 26.90 -4.98 16.44
C ARG A 288 26.81 -5.89 17.65
N ASP A 289 27.77 -5.78 18.57
CA ASP A 289 27.88 -6.62 19.78
C ASP A 289 26.80 -6.36 20.86
N ILE A 290 25.61 -5.94 20.43
CA ILE A 290 24.45 -5.68 21.25
C ILE A 290 23.67 -7.00 21.42
N SER A 291 24.14 -7.81 22.38
CA SER A 291 23.45 -9.03 22.78
C SER A 291 22.46 -8.78 23.92
N ILE A 292 21.17 -9.06 23.68
CA ILE A 292 20.07 -8.71 24.57
C ILE A 292 19.37 -9.96 25.09
N GLN A 293 19.40 -10.17 26.40
CA GLN A 293 18.68 -11.29 27.02
C GLN A 293 17.20 -10.94 27.23
N VAL A 294 16.29 -11.64 26.56
CA VAL A 294 14.84 -11.54 26.76
C VAL A 294 14.33 -12.79 27.50
N LYS A 295 13.53 -12.58 28.55
CA LYS A 295 12.96 -13.62 29.43
C LYS A 295 11.44 -13.59 29.44
N GLY A 296 10.80 -14.73 29.73
CA GLY A 296 9.35 -14.88 29.82
C GLY A 296 8.79 -15.88 28.82
N LYS A 297 7.46 -16.05 28.79
CA LYS A 297 6.75 -16.92 27.85
C LYS A 297 6.22 -16.10 26.66
N ARG A 298 6.37 -16.63 25.44
CA ARG A 298 5.76 -16.10 24.19
C ARG A 298 4.24 -16.01 24.37
N ARG A 299 3.63 -14.91 23.93
CA ARG A 299 2.17 -14.68 24.02
C ARG A 299 1.57 -14.57 22.63
N VAL A 300 0.98 -15.67 22.16
CA VAL A 300 0.21 -15.68 20.90
C VAL A 300 -1.14 -15.00 21.15
N TRP A 301 -1.62 -14.22 20.18
CA TRP A 301 -2.91 -13.49 20.22
C TRP A 301 -3.12 -12.55 21.42
N LYS A 302 -2.06 -12.16 22.15
CA LYS A 302 -2.18 -11.27 23.33
C LYS A 302 -1.08 -10.21 23.39
N VAL A 303 -1.46 -8.95 23.18
CA VAL A 303 -0.58 -7.75 23.31
C VAL A 303 -0.94 -6.98 24.57
N HIS A 304 0.07 -6.61 25.36
CA HIS A 304 -0.09 -5.97 26.68
C HIS A 304 -1.07 -6.67 27.65
N GLY A 305 -1.35 -7.96 27.44
CA GLY A 305 -2.29 -8.76 28.24
C GLY A 305 -3.71 -8.82 27.68
N LYS A 306 -4.11 -7.86 26.83
CA LYS A 306 -5.39 -7.89 26.10
C LYS A 306 -5.34 -8.95 24.98
N VAL A 307 -6.47 -9.58 24.69
CA VAL A 307 -6.64 -10.44 23.51
C VAL A 307 -6.74 -9.57 22.26
N LEU A 308 -6.15 -10.01 21.15
CA LEU A 308 -6.26 -9.33 19.86
C LEU A 308 -7.66 -9.47 19.25
N PRO A 309 -8.13 -8.52 18.43
CA PRO A 309 -9.36 -8.68 17.67
C PRO A 309 -9.25 -9.86 16.69
N LEU A 310 -10.39 -10.42 16.27
CA LEU A 310 -10.44 -11.29 15.10
C LEU A 310 -9.95 -10.53 13.86
N CYS A 311 -9.37 -11.25 12.89
CA CYS A 311 -8.86 -10.64 11.67
C CYS A 311 -10.00 -10.14 10.77
N GLY A 312 -9.80 -9.01 10.11
CA GLY A 312 -10.84 -8.32 9.34
C GLY A 312 -10.42 -6.91 8.87
N PRO A 313 -11.36 -6.10 8.36
CA PRO A 313 -11.08 -4.73 7.93
C PRO A 313 -10.86 -3.76 9.11
N ARG A 314 -10.22 -2.61 8.84
CA ARG A 314 -10.01 -1.50 9.81
C ARG A 314 -9.42 -1.91 11.18
N LEU A 315 -8.44 -2.81 11.20
CA LEU A 315 -7.74 -3.16 12.45
C LEU A 315 -6.91 -1.97 12.97
N PRO A 316 -7.04 -1.55 14.24
CA PRO A 316 -6.33 -0.38 14.79
C PRO A 316 -4.81 -0.62 14.80
N GLU A 317 -4.00 0.39 14.48
CA GLU A 317 -2.54 0.25 14.38
C GLU A 317 -1.87 -0.27 15.66
N THR A 318 -0.73 -0.95 15.48
CA THR A 318 0.07 -1.54 16.56
C THR A 318 1.53 -1.15 16.42
N ALA A 319 2.33 -1.37 17.48
CA ALA A 319 3.76 -1.02 17.50
C ALA A 319 4.65 -1.87 16.55
N SER A 320 4.08 -2.90 15.95
CA SER A 320 4.62 -3.75 14.87
C SER A 320 3.47 -4.58 14.31
N GLU A 321 3.57 -5.00 13.05
CA GLU A 321 2.63 -5.93 12.39
C GLU A 321 2.76 -7.36 12.92
N GLY A 322 3.96 -7.80 13.32
CA GLY A 322 4.21 -9.17 13.75
C GLY A 322 5.66 -9.56 13.98
N TYR A 323 5.89 -10.88 14.05
CA TYR A 323 7.22 -11.45 14.23
C TYR A 323 7.34 -12.87 13.68
N TRP A 324 8.53 -13.22 13.19
CA TRP A 324 8.90 -14.58 12.81
C TRP A 324 9.32 -15.40 14.03
N PHE A 325 8.91 -16.66 14.09
CA PHE A 325 9.37 -17.63 15.09
C PHE A 325 9.26 -19.07 14.56
N LYS A 326 10.39 -19.76 14.38
CA LYS A 326 10.49 -21.11 13.76
C LYS A 326 9.82 -21.18 12.37
N GLY A 327 10.21 -20.29 11.46
CA GLY A 327 9.68 -20.25 10.09
C GLY A 327 8.23 -19.77 9.95
N ALA A 328 7.55 -19.45 11.06
CA ALA A 328 6.16 -19.02 11.07
C ALA A 328 6.03 -17.57 11.54
N TRP A 329 5.27 -16.76 10.79
CA TRP A 329 4.85 -15.43 11.21
C TRP A 329 3.79 -15.54 12.32
N THR A 330 3.76 -14.55 13.21
CA THR A 330 2.70 -14.38 14.20
C THR A 330 2.28 -12.92 14.19
N SER A 331 1.06 -12.67 13.70
CA SER A 331 0.49 -11.31 13.68
C SER A 331 0.33 -10.75 15.10
N LEU A 332 0.63 -9.47 15.23
CA LEU A 332 0.32 -8.65 16.41
C LEU A 332 -0.92 -7.77 16.19
N ARG A 333 -1.51 -7.80 14.97
CA ARG A 333 -2.71 -7.04 14.57
C ARG A 333 -4.00 -7.72 14.99
N CYS A 334 -4.09 -9.03 14.77
CA CYS A 334 -5.30 -9.82 14.97
C CYS A 334 -5.00 -11.29 15.31
N GLN A 335 -6.05 -12.07 15.57
CA GLN A 335 -5.95 -13.51 15.84
C GLN A 335 -5.72 -14.34 14.55
N ALA A 336 -4.58 -14.13 13.90
CA ALA A 336 -4.20 -14.90 12.70
C ALA A 336 -3.88 -16.36 13.06
N ARG A 337 -4.33 -17.31 12.23
CA ARG A 337 -4.13 -18.76 12.39
C ARG A 337 -3.32 -19.34 11.24
N ARG A 338 -2.78 -20.56 11.44
CA ARG A 338 -2.06 -21.30 10.39
C ARG A 338 -2.89 -22.41 9.79
N PHE A 339 -3.03 -22.41 8.46
CA PHE A 339 -3.83 -23.33 7.66
C PHE A 339 -2.97 -24.53 7.23
N ARG A 340 -2.53 -25.30 8.24
CA ARG A 340 -1.49 -26.35 8.11
C ARG A 340 -1.86 -27.54 7.21
N THR A 341 -3.07 -27.59 6.66
CA THR A 341 -3.54 -28.66 5.78
C THR A 341 -4.28 -28.05 4.58
N VAL A 342 -4.13 -28.67 3.41
CA VAL A 342 -4.89 -28.34 2.19
C VAL A 342 -6.39 -28.31 2.49
N GLN A 343 -6.88 -29.27 3.30
CA GLN A 343 -8.27 -29.34 3.75
C GLN A 343 -8.72 -28.05 4.48
N SER A 344 -7.92 -27.49 5.39
CA SER A 344 -8.27 -26.25 6.09
C SER A 344 -8.32 -25.02 5.18
N VAL A 345 -7.53 -25.02 4.10
CA VAL A 345 -7.58 -23.98 3.04
C VAL A 345 -8.84 -24.15 2.19
N VAL A 346 -9.16 -25.38 1.79
CA VAL A 346 -10.38 -25.73 1.06
C VAL A 346 -11.64 -25.34 1.84
N GLU A 347 -11.71 -25.65 3.13
CA GLU A 347 -12.83 -25.29 4.02
C GLU A 347 -13.04 -23.77 4.10
N CYS A 348 -11.97 -22.98 4.10
CA CYS A 348 -12.06 -21.52 4.09
C CYS A 348 -12.52 -20.96 2.74
N LEU A 349 -12.04 -21.53 1.64
CA LEU A 349 -12.29 -21.05 0.29
C LEU A 349 -13.54 -21.68 -0.36
N GLN A 350 -14.22 -22.62 0.31
CA GLN A 350 -15.36 -23.36 -0.23
C GLN A 350 -16.48 -22.42 -0.70
N ASN A 351 -16.99 -22.66 -1.91
CA ASN A 351 -17.97 -21.84 -2.63
C ASN A 351 -17.49 -20.43 -3.04
N LYS A 352 -16.21 -20.07 -2.83
CA LYS A 352 -15.73 -18.69 -3.07
C LYS A 352 -15.12 -18.49 -4.45
N THR A 353 -15.39 -17.31 -5.01
CA THR A 353 -14.76 -16.81 -6.23
C THR A 353 -13.78 -15.70 -5.86
N VAL A 354 -12.48 -15.90 -6.13
CA VAL A 354 -11.38 -15.01 -5.77
C VAL A 354 -10.79 -14.36 -7.01
N PHE A 355 -10.97 -13.05 -7.13
CA PHE A 355 -10.45 -12.22 -8.20
C PHE A 355 -9.11 -11.59 -7.77
N PHE A 356 -8.01 -12.13 -8.28
CA PHE A 356 -6.69 -11.53 -8.14
C PHE A 356 -6.52 -10.46 -9.23
N ARG A 357 -6.23 -9.22 -8.83
CA ARG A 357 -6.14 -8.05 -9.70
C ARG A 357 -4.90 -7.23 -9.33
N GLY A 358 -3.84 -7.31 -10.12
CA GLY A 358 -2.60 -6.69 -9.73
C GLY A 358 -1.38 -7.05 -10.54
N ASP A 359 -0.21 -6.87 -9.94
CA ASP A 359 1.08 -7.10 -10.55
C ASP A 359 1.61 -8.54 -10.34
N SER A 360 2.86 -8.75 -10.76
CA SER A 360 3.56 -10.04 -10.67
C SER A 360 3.68 -10.61 -9.25
N THR A 361 3.57 -9.77 -8.21
CA THR A 361 3.67 -10.14 -6.80
C THR A 361 2.31 -10.59 -6.24
N THR A 362 1.21 -10.05 -6.76
CA THR A 362 -0.16 -10.56 -6.58
C THR A 362 -0.34 -11.90 -7.31
N ARG A 363 0.29 -12.05 -8.48
CA ARG A 363 0.34 -13.33 -9.22
C ARG A 363 1.04 -14.47 -8.46
N GLN A 364 1.94 -14.19 -7.52
CA GLN A 364 2.53 -15.23 -6.65
C GLN A 364 1.47 -15.87 -5.73
N TRP A 365 0.57 -15.07 -5.13
CA TRP A 365 -0.50 -15.58 -4.27
C TRP A 365 -1.46 -16.49 -5.04
N PHE A 366 -1.87 -16.09 -6.25
CA PHE A 366 -2.64 -16.92 -7.17
C PHE A 366 -1.91 -18.25 -7.48
N ARG A 367 -0.64 -18.19 -7.91
CA ARG A 367 0.15 -19.39 -8.26
C ARG A 367 0.37 -20.34 -7.07
N TYR A 368 0.61 -19.80 -5.88
CA TYR A 368 0.76 -20.60 -4.67
C TYR A 368 -0.53 -21.37 -4.34
N LEU A 369 -1.68 -20.70 -4.37
CA LEU A 369 -2.97 -21.35 -4.11
C LEU A 369 -3.35 -22.36 -5.20
N MET A 370 -3.10 -22.05 -6.48
CA MET A 370 -3.26 -22.99 -7.60
C MET A 370 -2.44 -24.27 -7.40
N LEU A 371 -1.17 -24.13 -7.00
CA LEU A 371 -0.27 -25.27 -6.74
C LEU A 371 -0.71 -26.06 -5.50
N LEU A 372 -1.06 -25.38 -4.40
CA LEU A 372 -1.46 -26.00 -3.13
C LEU A 372 -2.75 -26.82 -3.27
N LEU A 373 -3.72 -26.31 -4.03
CA LEU A 373 -4.97 -26.99 -4.35
C LEU A 373 -4.87 -27.93 -5.57
N LYS A 374 -3.70 -28.00 -6.23
CA LYS A 374 -3.41 -28.81 -7.43
C LYS A 374 -4.37 -28.56 -8.61
N LEU A 375 -4.80 -27.31 -8.79
CA LEU A 375 -5.75 -26.94 -9.84
C LEU A 375 -5.07 -26.79 -11.21
N GLN A 376 -5.76 -27.20 -12.27
CA GLN A 376 -5.32 -26.93 -13.63
C GLN A 376 -5.46 -25.44 -13.94
N GLN A 377 -4.37 -24.80 -14.37
CA GLN A 377 -4.40 -23.41 -14.83
C GLN A 377 -4.84 -23.36 -16.30
N HIS A 378 -5.91 -22.60 -16.56
CA HIS A 378 -6.33 -22.20 -17.90
C HIS A 378 -5.85 -20.76 -18.17
N GLY A 379 -5.51 -20.46 -19.42
CA GLY A 379 -4.84 -19.20 -19.79
C GLY A 379 -3.36 -19.14 -19.39
N ARG A 380 -2.63 -18.13 -19.89
CA ARG A 380 -1.21 -17.90 -19.58
C ARG A 380 -1.07 -16.76 -18.58
N GLY A 381 -0.16 -16.87 -17.62
CA GLY A 381 -0.10 -15.94 -16.48
C GLY A 381 0.32 -14.48 -16.78
N SER A 382 0.50 -14.07 -18.03
CA SER A 382 0.58 -12.66 -18.44
C SER A 382 -0.75 -12.12 -19.01
N GLN A 383 -1.60 -13.03 -19.48
CA GLN A 383 -2.97 -12.84 -19.99
C GLN A 383 -3.98 -13.08 -18.83
N PRO A 384 -5.30 -13.07 -19.06
CA PRO A 384 -6.26 -13.63 -18.12
C PRO A 384 -5.95 -15.12 -17.86
N ALA A 385 -5.97 -15.52 -16.59
CA ALA A 385 -5.76 -16.92 -16.19
C ALA A 385 -6.70 -17.33 -15.06
N PHE A 386 -7.13 -18.59 -15.04
CA PHE A 386 -8.05 -19.09 -14.03
C PHE A 386 -7.82 -20.56 -13.65
N GLY A 387 -8.46 -20.98 -12.57
CA GLY A 387 -8.54 -22.38 -12.12
C GLY A 387 -9.79 -22.60 -11.28
N ILE A 388 -10.32 -23.83 -11.30
CA ILE A 388 -11.58 -24.19 -10.67
C ILE A 388 -11.44 -25.53 -9.91
N ASP A 389 -11.94 -25.57 -8.68
CA ASP A 389 -12.28 -26.79 -7.96
C ASP A 389 -13.79 -26.97 -8.02
N GLU A 390 -14.29 -27.84 -8.91
CA GLU A 390 -15.73 -28.09 -9.07
C GLU A 390 -16.35 -28.80 -7.85
N LYS A 391 -15.56 -29.62 -7.12
CA LYS A 391 -16.04 -30.34 -5.93
C LYS A 391 -16.34 -29.40 -4.78
N ASN A 392 -15.44 -28.44 -4.55
CA ASN A 392 -15.54 -27.47 -3.45
C ASN A 392 -16.06 -26.09 -3.92
N LYS A 393 -16.39 -25.95 -5.20
CA LYS A 393 -16.89 -24.73 -5.86
C LYS A 393 -15.98 -23.51 -5.66
N ILE A 394 -14.67 -23.74 -5.67
CA ILE A 394 -13.65 -22.70 -5.52
C ILE A 394 -13.25 -22.22 -6.92
N LYS A 395 -13.25 -20.90 -7.15
CA LYS A 395 -12.86 -20.32 -8.45
C LYS A 395 -11.80 -19.24 -8.24
N PHE A 396 -10.67 -19.35 -8.93
CA PHE A 396 -9.62 -18.34 -8.90
C PHE A 396 -9.49 -17.69 -10.29
N HIS A 397 -9.52 -16.36 -10.33
CA HIS A 397 -9.34 -15.59 -11.57
C HIS A 397 -8.20 -14.58 -11.37
N PHE A 398 -7.08 -14.77 -12.06
CA PHE A 398 -6.02 -13.77 -12.16
C PHE A 398 -6.18 -12.93 -13.42
N LEU A 399 -6.07 -11.61 -13.26
CA LEU A 399 -5.85 -10.67 -14.35
C LEU A 399 -4.73 -9.70 -13.97
N PHE A 400 -3.82 -9.46 -14.91
CA PHE A 400 -2.77 -8.47 -14.74
C PHE A 400 -3.36 -7.06 -14.87
N HIS A 401 -2.94 -6.12 -14.01
CA HIS A 401 -3.34 -4.73 -14.19
C HIS A 401 -2.80 -4.15 -15.52
N LYS A 402 -3.59 -3.28 -16.16
CA LYS A 402 -3.23 -2.49 -17.36
C LYS A 402 -2.17 -1.42 -17.03
N PHE A 403 -2.04 -0.35 -17.79
CA PHE A 403 -0.90 0.57 -17.66
C PHE A 403 -0.88 1.33 -16.30
N PRO A 404 0.30 1.58 -15.71
CA PRO A 404 1.67 1.38 -16.20
C PRO A 404 2.12 -0.10 -16.20
N ARG A 405 2.52 -0.64 -17.35
CA ARG A 405 3.13 -1.98 -17.45
C ARG A 405 3.95 -2.08 -18.72
N ASN A 406 5.23 -2.42 -18.60
CA ASN A 406 6.14 -2.46 -19.75
C ASN A 406 7.13 -3.66 -19.74
N GLN A 407 6.81 -4.77 -19.08
CA GLN A 407 7.59 -6.01 -19.21
C GLN A 407 7.49 -6.57 -20.65
N MET A 408 8.61 -7.04 -21.19
CA MET A 408 8.66 -7.88 -22.39
C MET A 408 8.15 -9.31 -22.11
N PRO A 409 7.63 -10.07 -23.10
CA PRO A 409 7.31 -9.61 -24.47
C PRO A 409 6.14 -8.61 -24.48
N VAL A 410 5.86 -8.04 -25.66
CA VAL A 410 4.65 -7.24 -25.90
C VAL A 410 3.43 -8.00 -25.39
N MET A 411 2.54 -7.28 -24.71
CA MET A 411 1.24 -7.79 -24.26
C MET A 411 0.13 -6.97 -24.88
N ASP A 412 -0.91 -7.66 -25.35
CA ASP A 412 -2.15 -7.04 -25.83
C ASP A 412 -2.78 -6.20 -24.69
N GLY A 413 -3.24 -5.00 -25.03
CA GLY A 413 -4.01 -4.16 -24.11
C GLY A 413 -5.36 -4.77 -23.70
N ASN A 414 -5.91 -5.69 -24.50
CA ASN A 414 -7.16 -6.40 -24.24
C ASN A 414 -7.00 -7.53 -23.23
N ASP A 415 -5.78 -8.10 -23.10
CA ASP A 415 -5.42 -9.11 -22.10
C ASP A 415 -5.29 -8.55 -20.67
N MET A 416 -5.61 -7.25 -20.46
CA MET A 416 -5.41 -6.52 -19.21
C MET A 416 -6.54 -5.51 -18.94
N GLY A 417 -6.98 -5.44 -17.68
CA GLY A 417 -8.00 -4.49 -17.21
C GLY A 417 -7.45 -3.43 -16.25
N TYR A 418 -8.04 -2.24 -16.19
CA TYR A 418 -7.78 -1.33 -15.06
C TYR A 418 -8.52 -1.86 -13.83
N ALA A 419 -7.86 -1.87 -12.68
CA ALA A 419 -8.40 -2.51 -11.47
C ALA A 419 -9.74 -1.90 -10.99
N ALA A 420 -10.05 -0.65 -11.34
CA ALA A 420 -11.33 -0.03 -11.04
C ALA A 420 -12.47 -0.54 -11.95
N GLU A 421 -12.26 -0.58 -13.27
CA GLU A 421 -13.20 -1.21 -14.24
C GLU A 421 -13.50 -2.66 -13.86
N GLU A 422 -12.46 -3.42 -13.47
CA GLU A 422 -12.59 -4.80 -12.99
C GLU A 422 -13.45 -4.92 -11.72
N ILE A 423 -13.37 -3.95 -10.80
CA ILE A 423 -14.18 -3.93 -9.58
C ILE A 423 -15.63 -3.55 -9.89
N ASP A 424 -15.86 -2.59 -10.80
CA ASP A 424 -17.20 -2.19 -11.22
C ASP A 424 -17.91 -3.32 -11.99
N GLY A 425 -17.18 -4.06 -12.84
CA GLY A 425 -17.69 -5.23 -13.57
C GLY A 425 -17.92 -6.48 -12.72
N ILE A 426 -17.36 -6.54 -11.50
CA ILE A 426 -17.64 -7.62 -10.55
C ILE A 426 -18.99 -7.39 -9.87
N ALA A 427 -19.86 -8.40 -9.94
CA ALA A 427 -21.13 -8.41 -9.24
C ALA A 427 -20.92 -8.21 -7.72
N GLY A 428 -20.18 -9.09 -7.06
CA GLY A 428 -19.93 -9.04 -5.60
C GLY A 428 -20.77 -10.03 -4.80
N GLY A 429 -20.74 -9.89 -3.48
CA GLY A 429 -21.47 -10.72 -2.51
C GLY A 429 -20.57 -11.45 -1.51
N LYS A 430 -21.18 -12.12 -0.52
CA LYS A 430 -20.51 -12.77 0.63
C LYS A 430 -19.46 -13.83 0.28
N ASP A 431 -19.54 -14.41 -0.91
CA ASP A 431 -18.61 -15.44 -1.41
C ASP A 431 -17.69 -14.92 -2.52
N VAL A 432 -17.73 -13.61 -2.81
CA VAL A 432 -16.79 -12.94 -3.70
C VAL A 432 -15.67 -12.29 -2.89
N VAL A 433 -14.43 -12.56 -3.32
CA VAL A 433 -13.21 -11.98 -2.77
C VAL A 433 -12.46 -11.27 -3.88
N ILE A 434 -11.99 -10.05 -3.62
CA ILE A 434 -11.12 -9.30 -4.54
C ILE A 434 -9.79 -9.03 -3.84
N ILE A 435 -8.69 -9.49 -4.45
CA ILE A 435 -7.32 -9.30 -3.96
C ILE A 435 -6.62 -8.32 -4.90
N LEU A 436 -6.36 -7.13 -4.40
CA LEU A 436 -5.68 -6.04 -5.07
C LEU A 436 -4.22 -5.98 -4.65
N GLY A 437 -3.32 -5.73 -5.60
CA GLY A 437 -1.93 -5.39 -5.29
C GLY A 437 -1.25 -4.82 -6.51
N LEU A 438 -1.16 -3.48 -6.54
CA LEU A 438 -0.58 -2.70 -7.62
C LEU A 438 0.51 -1.81 -7.00
N TRP A 439 1.78 -2.18 -7.14
CA TRP A 439 2.88 -1.36 -6.61
C TRP A 439 4.14 -1.45 -7.48
N ALA A 440 4.57 -2.67 -7.83
CA ALA A 440 5.89 -2.93 -8.40
C ALA A 440 6.14 -2.16 -9.71
N HIS A 441 5.09 -1.91 -10.50
CA HIS A 441 5.16 -1.15 -11.74
C HIS A 441 4.93 0.36 -11.57
N PHE A 442 4.32 0.80 -10.46
CA PHE A 442 4.10 2.21 -10.15
C PHE A 442 5.32 2.87 -9.50
N LEU A 443 6.28 2.09 -8.98
CA LEU A 443 7.55 2.60 -8.43
C LEU A 443 8.37 3.44 -9.43
N ALA A 444 8.14 3.28 -10.73
CA ALA A 444 8.82 4.04 -11.78
C ALA A 444 7.98 5.20 -12.37
N GLU A 445 6.72 5.39 -11.92
CA GLU A 445 5.87 6.50 -12.39
C GLU A 445 5.89 7.68 -11.39
N PRO A 446 5.44 8.88 -11.80
CA PRO A 446 5.22 9.98 -10.86
C PRO A 446 4.23 9.60 -9.76
N ILE A 447 4.48 10.08 -8.53
CA ILE A 447 3.68 9.70 -7.34
C ILE A 447 2.19 10.05 -7.49
N GLN A 448 1.87 11.10 -8.25
CA GLN A 448 0.50 11.52 -8.54
C GLN A 448 -0.24 10.55 -9.47
N THR A 449 0.45 9.85 -10.38
CA THR A 449 -0.15 8.78 -11.22
C THR A 449 -0.66 7.63 -10.35
N PHE A 450 0.09 7.26 -9.30
CA PHE A 450 -0.38 6.26 -8.33
C PHE A 450 -1.55 6.77 -7.49
N ARG A 451 -1.47 7.99 -6.92
CA ARG A 451 -2.57 8.59 -6.13
C ARG A 451 -3.86 8.70 -6.96
N SER A 452 -3.77 9.18 -8.21
CA SER A 452 -4.89 9.25 -9.17
C SER A 452 -5.53 7.89 -9.38
N ARG A 453 -4.74 6.85 -9.71
CA ARG A 453 -5.22 5.48 -9.87
C ARG A 453 -5.89 4.94 -8.61
N LEU A 454 -5.34 5.25 -7.43
CA LEU A 454 -5.83 4.75 -6.17
C LEU A 454 -7.17 5.37 -5.77
N TYR A 455 -7.41 6.66 -6.06
CA TYR A 455 -8.75 7.26 -5.93
C TYR A 455 -9.76 6.63 -6.91
N GLY A 456 -9.36 6.29 -8.14
CA GLY A 456 -10.23 5.56 -9.07
C GLY A 456 -10.63 4.18 -8.53
N ILE A 457 -9.68 3.46 -7.92
CA ILE A 457 -9.93 2.17 -7.25
C ILE A 457 -10.80 2.35 -6.00
N ARG A 458 -10.56 3.38 -5.17
CA ARG A 458 -11.39 3.72 -4.01
C ARG A 458 -12.86 3.83 -4.39
N HIS A 459 -13.19 4.65 -5.40
CA HIS A 459 -14.57 4.88 -5.80
C HIS A 459 -15.23 3.62 -6.39
N ALA A 460 -14.48 2.74 -7.05
CA ALA A 460 -14.99 1.44 -7.48
C ALA A 460 -15.28 0.51 -6.27
N ILE A 461 -14.42 0.50 -5.24
CA ILE A 461 -14.68 -0.25 -3.99
C ILE A 461 -15.92 0.31 -3.27
N GLU A 462 -16.07 1.63 -3.21
CA GLU A 462 -17.26 2.29 -2.61
C GLU A 462 -18.54 1.90 -3.37
N ARG A 463 -18.53 1.91 -4.71
CA ARG A 463 -19.64 1.43 -5.57
C ARG A 463 -19.92 -0.06 -5.46
N LEU A 464 -18.90 -0.88 -5.22
CA LEU A 464 -19.06 -2.32 -4.98
C LEU A 464 -19.71 -2.56 -3.62
N HIS A 465 -19.23 -1.90 -2.56
CA HIS A 465 -19.75 -2.07 -1.19
C HIS A 465 -21.13 -1.43 -0.99
N SER A 466 -21.50 -0.39 -1.74
CA SER A 466 -22.87 0.14 -1.72
C SER A 466 -23.90 -0.83 -2.34
N ARG A 467 -23.47 -1.72 -3.23
CA ARG A 467 -24.30 -2.79 -3.82
C ARG A 467 -24.25 -4.08 -3.00
N HIS A 468 -23.06 -4.49 -2.55
CA HIS A 468 -22.79 -5.76 -1.88
C HIS A 468 -21.77 -5.57 -0.74
N PRO A 469 -22.19 -5.09 0.44
CA PRO A 469 -21.28 -4.72 1.54
C PRO A 469 -20.51 -5.90 2.14
N ASP A 470 -20.99 -7.13 1.96
CA ASP A 470 -20.31 -8.35 2.44
C ASP A 470 -19.06 -8.73 1.64
N THR A 471 -18.88 -8.18 0.42
CA THR A 471 -17.79 -8.54 -0.50
C THR A 471 -16.43 -8.27 0.13
N LYS A 472 -15.56 -9.28 0.18
CA LYS A 472 -14.25 -9.14 0.85
C LYS A 472 -13.22 -8.54 -0.10
N VAL A 473 -12.83 -7.29 0.15
CA VAL A 473 -11.73 -6.64 -0.58
C VAL A 473 -10.47 -6.63 0.29
N ILE A 474 -9.37 -7.08 -0.29
CA ILE A 474 -8.06 -7.22 0.33
C ILE A 474 -7.05 -6.43 -0.50
N TRP A 475 -6.22 -5.61 0.16
CA TRP A 475 -5.07 -4.97 -0.47
C TRP A 475 -3.76 -5.56 0.04
N ARG A 476 -2.87 -5.94 -0.88
CA ARG A 476 -1.52 -6.46 -0.64
C ARG A 476 -0.50 -5.31 -0.73
N THR A 477 0.25 -5.06 0.33
CA THR A 477 1.32 -4.05 0.31
C THR A 477 2.58 -4.55 -0.43
N PRO A 478 3.58 -3.67 -0.65
CA PRO A 478 4.92 -4.06 -1.08
C PRO A 478 5.65 -5.09 -0.20
N ASN A 479 6.62 -5.75 -0.84
CA ASN A 479 7.75 -6.47 -0.21
C ASN A 479 9.02 -5.58 -0.32
N THR A 480 10.06 -5.86 0.46
CA THR A 480 11.42 -5.36 0.16
C THR A 480 11.96 -5.98 -1.14
N GLY A 481 12.84 -5.26 -1.84
CA GLY A 481 13.38 -5.63 -3.16
C GLY A 481 14.90 -5.73 -3.20
N HIS A 482 15.43 -6.30 -4.29
CA HIS A 482 16.88 -6.42 -4.51
C HIS A 482 17.39 -5.42 -5.55
N HIS A 483 18.42 -4.67 -5.19
CA HIS A 483 19.01 -3.63 -6.02
C HIS A 483 20.47 -3.95 -6.30
N HIS A 484 20.84 -4.12 -7.58
CA HIS A 484 22.22 -4.44 -7.99
C HIS A 484 22.91 -3.29 -8.72
N GLN A 485 22.14 -2.43 -9.38
CA GLN A 485 22.60 -1.40 -10.31
C GLN A 485 21.71 -0.16 -10.17
N PHE A 486 22.21 1.02 -10.57
CA PHE A 486 21.52 2.31 -10.44
C PHE A 486 20.06 2.28 -10.92
N GLN A 487 19.81 1.61 -12.05
CA GLN A 487 18.50 1.42 -12.67
C GLN A 487 17.48 0.76 -11.72
N HIS A 488 17.91 -0.20 -10.89
CA HIS A 488 17.05 -0.87 -9.91
C HIS A 488 16.60 0.10 -8.82
N TYR A 489 17.48 1.01 -8.38
CA TYR A 489 17.12 2.02 -7.38
C TYR A 489 16.18 3.07 -7.98
N VAL A 490 16.44 3.52 -9.21
CA VAL A 490 15.62 4.49 -9.94
C VAL A 490 14.21 3.97 -10.26
N GLU A 491 14.06 2.70 -10.64
CA GLU A 491 12.75 2.11 -10.97
C GLU A 491 12.06 1.40 -9.80
N ASN A 492 12.80 0.85 -8.83
CA ASN A 492 12.29 -0.13 -7.87
C ASN A 492 12.84 0.02 -6.42
N SER A 493 13.40 1.17 -6.03
CA SER A 493 13.88 1.40 -4.65
C SER A 493 12.81 1.08 -3.58
N ASP A 494 13.26 0.43 -2.50
CA ASP A 494 12.47 0.19 -1.29
C ASP A 494 11.87 1.47 -0.70
N TRP A 495 12.55 2.62 -0.85
CA TRP A 495 12.05 3.90 -0.36
C TRP A 495 10.76 4.31 -1.08
N TYR A 496 10.73 4.22 -2.42
CA TYR A 496 9.49 4.47 -3.18
C TYR A 496 8.38 3.49 -2.78
N ALA A 497 8.72 2.21 -2.57
CA ALA A 497 7.76 1.19 -2.15
C ALA A 497 7.16 1.51 -0.77
N TYR A 498 7.98 1.97 0.17
CA TYR A 498 7.54 2.42 1.48
C TYR A 498 6.63 3.65 1.41
N GLN A 499 6.91 4.61 0.51
CA GLN A 499 5.98 5.72 0.25
C GLN A 499 4.63 5.23 -0.31
N LEU A 500 4.63 4.29 -1.28
CA LEU A 500 3.38 3.77 -1.83
C LEU A 500 2.54 3.01 -0.79
N LEU A 501 3.19 2.33 0.16
CA LEU A 501 2.53 1.67 1.30
C LEU A 501 1.77 2.68 2.19
N HIS A 502 2.38 3.82 2.50
CA HIS A 502 1.73 4.88 3.28
C HIS A 502 0.58 5.54 2.52
N ILE A 503 0.75 5.78 1.22
CA ILE A 503 -0.33 6.30 0.36
C ILE A 503 -1.54 5.33 0.31
N VAL A 504 -1.29 4.02 0.34
CA VAL A 504 -2.35 3.01 0.45
C VAL A 504 -3.10 3.10 1.78
N LYS A 505 -2.40 3.29 2.90
CA LYS A 505 -3.04 3.52 4.20
C LYS A 505 -3.84 4.83 4.21
N GLU A 506 -3.29 5.90 3.66
CA GLU A 506 -3.91 7.23 3.59
C GLU A 506 -5.21 7.23 2.78
N ILE A 507 -5.21 6.64 1.58
CA ILE A 507 -6.33 6.74 0.63
C ILE A 507 -7.37 5.62 0.80
N LEU A 508 -7.02 4.46 1.39
CA LEU A 508 -7.91 3.31 1.53
C LEU A 508 -8.13 2.81 2.97
N GLY A 509 -7.44 3.35 3.99
CA GLY A 509 -7.41 2.78 5.35
C GLY A 509 -8.73 2.87 6.13
N ASP A 510 -9.62 3.79 5.78
CA ASP A 510 -10.95 3.98 6.34
C ASP A 510 -12.03 3.06 5.70
N LEU A 511 -11.77 2.52 4.52
CA LEU A 511 -12.70 1.67 3.79
C LEU A 511 -12.95 0.33 4.50
N ASN A 512 -13.99 -0.39 4.08
CA ASN A 512 -14.32 -1.73 4.59
C ASN A 512 -13.42 -2.84 4.01
N ILE A 513 -12.10 -2.58 3.93
CA ILE A 513 -11.11 -3.47 3.31
C ILE A 513 -10.06 -3.96 4.31
N SER A 514 -9.41 -5.08 4.00
CA SER A 514 -8.23 -5.56 4.75
C SER A 514 -6.94 -5.19 4.03
N ILE A 515 -6.15 -4.27 4.58
CA ILE A 515 -4.78 -4.00 4.11
C ILE A 515 -3.85 -5.01 4.79
N ILE A 516 -3.35 -5.98 4.03
CA ILE A 516 -2.47 -7.05 4.48
C ILE A 516 -1.03 -6.54 4.34
N ASN A 517 -0.47 -6.07 5.46
CA ASN A 517 0.87 -5.49 5.49
C ASN A 517 1.97 -6.57 5.43
N VAL A 518 2.47 -6.70 4.20
CA VAL A 518 3.66 -7.39 3.70
C VAL A 518 5.00 -7.10 4.39
N TRP A 519 5.15 -5.82 4.74
CA TRP A 519 6.46 -5.18 4.70
C TRP A 519 7.39 -5.69 5.79
N GLU A 520 6.93 -5.69 7.05
CA GLU A 520 7.70 -6.20 8.18
C GLU A 520 8.02 -7.70 8.05
N MET A 521 7.23 -8.46 7.28
CA MET A 521 7.52 -9.87 6.99
C MET A 521 8.77 -9.98 6.12
N SER A 522 8.83 -9.23 5.02
CA SER A 522 10.00 -9.18 4.13
C SER A 522 11.21 -8.47 4.75
N GLU A 523 11.02 -7.41 5.56
CA GLU A 523 12.12 -6.71 6.21
C GLU A 523 12.79 -7.55 7.32
N SER A 524 12.03 -8.40 8.02
CA SER A 524 12.56 -9.16 9.16
C SER A 524 12.82 -10.65 8.86
N MET A 525 12.65 -11.14 7.63
CA MET A 525 12.95 -12.53 7.28
C MET A 525 14.47 -12.87 7.36
N TRP A 526 14.79 -14.13 7.09
CA TRP A 526 16.17 -14.66 7.05
C TRP A 526 16.68 -14.93 5.62
N HIS A 527 15.83 -14.77 4.62
CA HIS A 527 16.19 -14.76 3.20
C HIS A 527 16.68 -13.37 2.79
N ASP A 528 17.43 -13.28 1.69
CA ASP A 528 17.80 -11.99 1.10
C ASP A 528 16.57 -11.19 0.63
N ASP A 529 16.68 -9.86 0.66
CA ASP A 529 15.64 -8.97 0.12
C ASP A 529 15.29 -9.35 -1.32
N ASN A 530 14.01 -9.57 -1.58
CA ASN A 530 13.50 -10.02 -2.88
C ASN A 530 12.01 -9.67 -3.03
N MET A 531 11.70 -8.90 -4.08
CA MET A 531 10.34 -8.48 -4.43
C MET A 531 9.40 -9.68 -4.65
N HIS A 532 9.95 -10.81 -5.08
CA HIS A 532 9.29 -12.10 -5.26
C HIS A 532 9.80 -13.12 -4.23
N PRO A 533 9.42 -12.99 -2.94
CA PRO A 533 9.96 -13.82 -1.87
C PRO A 533 9.53 -15.30 -2.03
N PRO A 534 10.28 -16.23 -1.42
CA PRO A 534 10.08 -17.67 -1.59
C PRO A 534 8.78 -18.21 -0.99
N ASN A 535 8.41 -19.44 -1.38
CA ASN A 535 7.10 -20.03 -1.12
C ASN A 535 6.76 -20.21 0.37
N ASP A 536 7.75 -20.36 1.24
CA ASP A 536 7.58 -20.40 2.71
C ASP A 536 7.18 -19.03 3.29
N VAL A 537 7.67 -17.94 2.70
CA VAL A 537 7.20 -16.58 3.01
C VAL A 537 5.80 -16.35 2.43
N ILE A 538 5.54 -16.82 1.21
CA ILE A 538 4.20 -16.76 0.59
C ILE A 538 3.15 -17.58 1.39
N GLU A 539 3.51 -18.74 1.95
CA GLU A 539 2.64 -19.51 2.87
C GLU A 539 2.13 -18.63 4.01
N ASN A 540 3.03 -17.87 4.65
CA ASN A 540 2.69 -17.00 5.77
C ASN A 540 1.88 -15.76 5.33
N HIS A 541 2.05 -15.28 4.09
CA HIS A 541 1.15 -14.28 3.51
C HIS A 541 -0.28 -14.84 3.31
N ILE A 542 -0.38 -16.08 2.82
CA ILE A 542 -1.66 -16.76 2.58
C ILE A 542 -2.36 -17.12 3.89
N ASP A 543 -1.64 -17.56 4.93
CA ASP A 543 -2.17 -17.76 6.29
C ASP A 543 -2.87 -16.50 6.81
N LEU A 544 -2.28 -15.32 6.59
CA LEU A 544 -2.86 -14.04 7.00
C LEU A 544 -4.06 -13.65 6.14
N VAL A 545 -3.99 -13.82 4.81
CA VAL A 545 -5.15 -13.62 3.90
C VAL A 545 -6.33 -14.50 4.30
N LEU A 546 -6.11 -15.80 4.48
CA LEU A 546 -7.14 -16.75 4.86
C LEU A 546 -7.68 -16.48 6.27
N SER A 547 -6.86 -15.96 7.20
CA SER A 547 -7.33 -15.50 8.51
C SER A 547 -8.29 -14.31 8.41
N HIS A 548 -8.11 -13.41 7.44
CA HIS A 548 -9.03 -12.30 7.19
C HIS A 548 -10.32 -12.71 6.42
N LEU A 549 -10.28 -13.81 5.67
CA LEU A 549 -11.46 -14.39 5.00
C LEU A 549 -12.27 -15.29 5.94
N CYS A 550 -11.58 -16.02 6.82
CA CYS A 550 -12.12 -17.05 7.70
C CYS A 550 -11.50 -16.92 9.09
N PRO A 551 -11.98 -15.97 9.91
CA PRO A 551 -11.51 -15.79 11.28
C PRO A 551 -11.69 -17.04 12.17
N LEU A 552 -11.05 -17.00 13.34
CA LEU A 552 -11.20 -18.00 14.40
C LEU A 552 -12.55 -17.92 15.10
#